data_AF-A0A7X9FAE1-F1
#
_entry.id   AF-A0A7X9FAE1-F1
#
_cell.length_a   1.000
_cell.length_b   1.000
_cell.length_c   1.000
_cell.angle_alpha   90.00
_cell.angle_beta   90.00
_cell.angle_gamma   90.00
#
_symmetry.space_group_name_H-M   'P 1'
#
loop_
_entity.id
_entity.type
_entity.pdbx_description
1 polymer ?
#
loop_
_entity_poly.entity_id
_entity_poly.type
_entity_poly.pdbx_seq_one_letter_code
_entity_poly.pdbx_strand_id
1 'polypeptide(L)'
;MRSGAALFVLSCLQILSYELYGQYNAKGRVFDGETGEPLAGVYVIFGKDTGTSTNDQGAYSFSTDASRVTVSFQFIGFKTVVREFTLAAGD
;
A
#
# COMPACT_ATOMS: atom_id res chain seq x y z
N MET A 1 -44.95 41.31 12.47
CA MET A 1 -43.83 41.83 11.65
C MET A 1 -42.51 41.51 12.35
N ARG A 2 -41.74 40.57 11.77
CA ARG A 2 -40.27 40.39 11.78
C ARG A 2 -39.49 40.67 13.09
N SER A 3 -39.09 39.61 13.78
CA SER A 3 -37.74 39.54 14.36
C SER A 3 -37.26 38.09 14.29
N GLY A 4 -36.39 37.85 13.30
CA GLY A 4 -35.86 36.54 12.97
C GLY A 4 -34.79 36.12 13.97
N ALA A 5 -35.08 35.05 14.70
CA ALA A 5 -34.09 34.35 15.51
C ALA A 5 -34.48 32.88 15.53
N ALA A 6 -33.93 32.09 14.60
CA ALA A 6 -33.72 30.63 14.67
C ALA A 6 -33.41 30.02 13.29
N LEU A 7 -32.56 30.66 12.48
CA LEU A 7 -32.15 30.09 11.18
C LEU A 7 -30.65 30.30 10.90
N PHE A 8 -29.85 30.30 11.97
CA PHE A 8 -28.40 30.43 11.88
C PHE A 8 -27.63 29.36 12.67
N VAL A 9 -28.32 28.37 13.26
CA VAL A 9 -27.71 27.39 14.18
C VAL A 9 -27.66 25.96 13.64
N LEU A 10 -28.22 25.67 12.46
CA LEU A 10 -27.78 24.48 11.69
C LEU A 10 -26.59 24.80 10.77
N SER A 11 -25.72 25.68 11.29
CA SER A 11 -24.30 25.71 11.00
C SER A 11 -23.75 24.29 11.11
N CYS A 12 -22.90 23.92 10.16
CA CYS A 12 -21.99 22.79 10.31
C CYS A 12 -22.63 21.40 10.19
N LEU A 13 -23.55 21.18 9.24
CA LEU A 13 -23.74 19.82 8.73
C LEU A 13 -22.46 19.47 7.96
N GLN A 14 -21.56 18.86 8.72
CA GLN A 14 -20.20 18.56 8.38
C GLN A 14 -20.19 17.80 7.07
N ILE A 15 -19.55 18.38 6.06
CA ILE A 15 -19.03 17.63 4.94
C ILE A 15 -18.01 16.70 5.58
N LEU A 16 -18.46 15.53 6.04
CA LEU A 16 -17.60 14.41 6.33
C LEU A 16 -16.94 14.11 4.99
N SER A 17 -15.73 14.62 4.82
CA SER A 17 -14.80 14.10 3.83
C SER A 17 -14.57 12.65 4.24
N TYR A 18 -15.41 11.75 3.72
CA TYR A 18 -15.13 10.33 3.78
C TYR A 18 -13.89 10.15 2.92
N GLU A 19 -12.72 10.10 3.56
CA GLU A 19 -11.58 9.46 2.93
C GLU A 19 -12.00 8.00 2.73
N LEU A 20 -12.48 7.71 1.52
CA LEU A 20 -12.55 6.34 1.01
C LEU A 20 -11.11 5.85 1.00
N TYR A 21 -10.67 5.26 2.11
CA TYR A 21 -9.43 4.50 2.19
C TYR A 21 -9.58 3.32 1.22
N GLY A 22 -9.19 3.55 -0.03
CA GLY A 22 -9.12 2.50 -1.02
C GLY A 22 -7.97 1.57 -0.67
N GLN A 23 -8.25 0.27 -0.53
CA GLN A 23 -7.21 -0.72 -0.38
C GLN A 23 -6.48 -0.85 -1.73
N TYR A 24 -5.18 -0.52 -1.73
CA TYR A 24 -4.31 -0.70 -2.89
C TYR A 24 -3.72 -2.11 -2.86
N ASN A 25 -3.60 -2.73 -4.03
CA ASN A 25 -3.01 -4.06 -4.18
C ASN A 25 -1.70 -3.98 -4.97
N ALA A 26 -0.68 -4.66 -4.47
CA ALA A 26 0.60 -4.82 -5.15
C ALA A 26 0.89 -6.30 -5.34
N LYS A 27 1.28 -6.68 -6.57
CA LYS A 27 1.70 -8.04 -6.92
C LYS A 27 2.92 -7.99 -7.82
N GLY A 28 3.78 -8.98 -7.71
CA GLY A 28 4.98 -9.06 -8.52
C GLY A 28 5.71 -10.39 -8.35
N ARG A 29 6.91 -10.45 -8.94
CA ARG A 29 7.82 -11.58 -8.82
C ARG A 29 9.23 -11.09 -8.54
N VAL A 30 10.00 -11.88 -7.80
CA VAL A 30 11.42 -11.63 -7.53
C VAL A 30 12.25 -12.73 -8.18
N PHE A 31 13.31 -12.33 -8.86
CA PHE A 31 14.23 -13.20 -9.57
C PHE A 31 15.67 -12.88 -9.19
N ASP A 32 16.54 -13.88 -9.30
CA ASP A 32 17.98 -13.68 -9.31
C ASP A 32 18.36 -12.86 -10.55
N GLY A 33 19.16 -11.81 -10.34
CA GLY A 33 19.54 -10.89 -11.42
C GLY A 33 20.60 -11.44 -12.37
N GLU A 34 21.35 -12.47 -11.96
CA GLU A 34 22.40 -13.11 -12.75
C GLU A 34 21.85 -14.34 -13.49
N THR A 35 21.08 -15.18 -12.81
CA THR A 35 20.58 -16.44 -13.39
C THR A 35 19.18 -16.33 -13.98
N GLY A 36 18.39 -15.35 -13.54
CA GLY A 36 16.97 -15.23 -13.92
C GLY A 36 16.04 -16.22 -13.21
N GLU A 37 16.54 -17.00 -12.25
CA GLU A 37 15.74 -17.97 -11.51
C GLU A 37 14.77 -17.28 -10.53
N PRO A 38 13.54 -17.79 -10.34
CA PRO A 38 12.61 -17.25 -9.35
C PRO A 38 13.13 -17.52 -7.93
N LEU A 39 13.06 -16.50 -7.07
CA LEU A 39 13.55 -16.61 -5.68
C LEU A 39 12.39 -16.79 -4.71
N ALA A 40 12.32 -17.96 -4.09
CA ALA A 40 11.37 -18.28 -3.01
C ALA A 40 11.87 -17.79 -1.65
N GLY A 41 10.97 -17.36 -0.77
CA GLY A 41 11.32 -16.95 0.60
C GLY A 41 11.98 -15.58 0.71
N VAL A 42 11.95 -14.75 -0.33
CA VAL A 42 12.39 -13.35 -0.26
C VAL A 42 11.41 -12.58 0.62
N TYR A 43 11.91 -11.91 1.67
CA TYR A 43 11.11 -11.01 2.49
C TYR A 43 10.79 -9.74 1.70
N VAL A 44 9.50 -9.43 1.58
CA VAL A 44 8.96 -8.24 0.93
C VAL A 44 8.34 -7.36 2.03
N ILE A 45 9.11 -6.38 2.51
CA ILE A 45 8.73 -5.53 3.65
C ILE A 45 8.26 -4.20 3.11
N PHE A 46 7.05 -3.77 3.51
CA PHE A 46 6.39 -2.59 2.95
C PHE A 46 5.77 -1.67 4.03
N GLY A 47 6.13 -1.91 5.30
CA GLY A 47 5.74 -1.09 6.44
C GLY A 47 6.45 -1.52 7.71
N LYS A 48 6.26 -0.77 8.79
CA LYS A 48 6.72 -1.20 10.12
C LYS A 48 5.93 -2.43 10.54
N ASP A 49 6.63 -3.53 10.80
CA ASP A 49 6.04 -4.83 11.16
C ASP A 49 5.09 -5.40 10.09
N THR A 50 5.16 -4.87 8.86
CA THR A 50 4.30 -5.29 7.74
C THR A 50 5.16 -5.82 6.59
N GLY A 51 4.93 -7.08 6.22
CA GLY A 51 5.63 -7.72 5.13
C GLY A 51 4.96 -9.01 4.70
N THR A 52 5.44 -9.56 3.59
CA THR A 52 5.09 -10.88 3.08
C THR A 52 6.35 -11.58 2.59
N SER A 53 6.24 -12.79 2.06
CA SER A 53 7.34 -13.51 1.44
C SER A 53 6.96 -14.03 0.06
N THR A 54 7.95 -14.17 -0.82
CA THR A 54 7.73 -14.82 -2.12
C THR A 54 7.49 -16.33 -1.98
N ASN A 55 6.64 -16.89 -2.85
CA ASN A 55 6.44 -18.34 -2.96
C ASN A 55 7.47 -19.02 -3.88
N ASP A 56 7.31 -20.31 -4.14
CA ASP A 56 8.20 -21.14 -4.98
C ASP A 56 8.36 -20.64 -6.43
N GLN A 57 7.46 -19.76 -6.90
CA GLN A 57 7.51 -19.13 -8.22
C GLN A 57 8.03 -17.69 -8.15
N GLY A 58 8.63 -17.30 -7.03
CA GLY A 58 9.11 -15.95 -6.75
C GLY A 58 7.99 -14.93 -6.58
N ALA A 59 6.73 -15.33 -6.55
CA ALA A 59 5.60 -14.40 -6.57
C ALA A 59 5.26 -13.89 -5.18
N TYR A 60 4.96 -12.59 -5.08
CA TYR A 60 4.43 -11.95 -3.88
C TYR A 60 3.15 -11.18 -4.20
N SER A 61 2.33 -10.98 -3.18
CA SER A 61 1.18 -10.09 -3.22
C SER A 61 0.93 -9.51 -1.83
N PHE A 62 0.55 -8.25 -1.77
CA PHE A 62 0.11 -7.61 -0.55
C PHE A 62 -0.91 -6.50 -0.83
N SER A 63 -1.60 -6.08 0.23
CA SER A 63 -2.48 -4.92 0.18
C SER A 63 -2.03 -3.87 1.19
N THR A 64 -2.31 -2.62 0.90
CA THR A 64 -1.95 -1.48 1.74
C THR A 64 -2.95 -0.34 1.53
N ASP A 65 -3.16 0.48 2.55
CA ASP A 65 -4.00 1.69 2.44
C ASP A 65 -3.21 2.88 1.85
N ALA A 66 -1.90 2.71 1.64
CA ALA A 66 -1.03 3.74 1.08
C ALA A 66 -0.89 3.60 -0.45
N SER A 67 -1.27 4.64 -1.18
CA SER A 67 -1.05 4.73 -2.64
C SER A 67 0.43 4.85 -3.01
N ARG A 68 1.29 5.21 -2.07
CA ARG A 68 2.74 5.29 -2.25
C ARG A 68 3.42 4.46 -1.18
N VAL A 69 4.22 3.50 -1.61
CA VAL A 69 4.83 2.50 -0.72
C VAL A 69 6.30 2.31 -1.05
N THR A 70 7.14 2.34 -0.02
CA THR A 70 8.54 1.91 -0.14
C THR A 70 8.62 0.45 0.26
N VAL A 71 9.11 -0.38 -0.66
CA VAL A 71 9.23 -1.83 -0.49
C VAL A 71 10.70 -2.22 -0.44
N SER A 72 11.08 -2.96 0.60
CA SER A 72 12.39 -3.58 0.76
C SER A 72 12.29 -5.07 0.46
N PHE A 73 13.15 -5.54 -0.43
CA PHE A 73 13.33 -6.96 -0.77
C PHE A 73 14.60 -7.45 -0.12
N GLN A 74 14.49 -8.44 0.77
CA GLN A 74 15.60 -8.98 1.56
C GLN A 74 15.66 -10.49 1.44
N PHE A 75 16.84 -11.01 1.15
CA PHE A 75 17.07 -12.43 1.03
C PHE A 75 18.51 -12.76 1.44
N ILE A 76 18.70 -13.88 2.13
CA ILE A 76 20.00 -14.27 2.69
C ILE A 76 20.98 -14.50 1.53
N GLY A 77 22.17 -13.90 1.62
CA GLY A 77 23.18 -13.98 0.57
C GLY A 77 23.02 -12.97 -0.57
N PHE A 78 21.95 -12.16 -0.57
CA PHE A 78 21.70 -11.15 -1.59
C PHE A 78 21.80 -9.73 -1.02
N LYS A 79 22.08 -8.77 -1.91
CA LYS A 79 21.99 -7.35 -1.57
C LYS A 79 20.53 -6.96 -1.40
N THR A 80 20.23 -6.19 -0.35
CA THR A 80 18.89 -5.62 -0.16
C THR A 80 18.57 -4.65 -1.30
N VAL A 81 17.36 -4.78 -1.85
CA VAL A 81 16.84 -3.87 -2.87
C VAL A 81 15.70 -3.08 -2.26
N VAL A 82 15.75 -1.75 -2.35
CA VAL A 82 14.67 -0.87 -1.92
C VAL A 82 14.11 -0.13 -3.13
N ARG A 83 12.78 -0.11 -3.27
CA ARG A 83 12.07 0.55 -4.37
C ARG A 83 10.83 1.25 -3.85
N GLU A 84 10.57 2.43 -4.38
CA GLU A 84 9.31 3.14 -4.15
C GLU A 84 8.35 2.85 -5.29
N PHE A 85 7.09 2.58 -4.96
CA PHE A 85 6.02 2.34 -5.91
C PHE A 85 4.88 3.32 -5.64
N THR A 86 4.29 3.83 -6.72
CA THR A 86 2.98 4.48 -6.67
C THR A 86 1.97 3.49 -7.21
N LEU A 87 1.07 3.03 -6.35
CA LEU A 87 0.00 2.10 -6.66
C LEU A 87 -1.22 2.87 -7.17
N ALA A 88 -1.75 2.45 -8.31
CA ALA A 88 -3.06 2.90 -8.75
C ALA A 88 -4.13 2.23 -7.86
N ALA A 89 -5.24 2.93 -7.62
CA ALA A 89 -6.40 2.34 -6.97
C ALA A 89 -6.76 1.06 -7.74
N GLY A 90 -6.87 -0.06 -7.03
CA GLY A 90 -7.25 -1.32 -7.65
C GLY A 90 -8.65 -1.18 -8.26
N ASP A 91 -8.83 -1.74 -9.45
CA ASP A 91 -10.16 -2.04 -10.00
C ASP A 91 -10.95 -2.95 -9.05
#